data_AF-A0A2D6N262-F1
#
_entry.id   AF-A0A2D6N262-F1
#
_cell.length_a   1.000
_cell.length_b   1.000
_cell.length_c   1.000
_cell.angle_alpha   90.00
_cell.angle_beta   90.00
_cell.angle_gamma   90.00
#
_symmetry.space_group_name_H-M   'P 1'
#
loop_
_entity.id
_entity.type
_entity.pdbx_description
1 polymer ?
#
loop_
_entity_poly.entity_id
_entity_poly.type
_entity_poly.pdbx_seq_one_letter_code
_entity_poly.pdbx_strand_id
1 'polypeptide(L)'
;MFLVTFVELLTQALIVAIILRAVLSWFVPQGDHPVVRILRDVTDPLIVPLRRVVPTIGMLDLSPFVAIILLNVVRWIVTQTLSAPVG
;
A
#
# COMPACT_ATOMS: atom_id res chain seq x y z
N MET A 1 -11.53 19.88 -5.15
CA MET A 1 -12.34 19.15 -4.15
C MET A 1 -12.46 17.67 -4.50
N PHE A 2 -13.22 17.27 -5.53
CA PHE A 2 -13.44 15.84 -5.88
C PHE A 2 -12.15 15.01 -6.07
N LEU A 3 -11.19 15.51 -6.86
CA LEU A 3 -9.93 14.80 -7.13
C LEU A 3 -9.11 14.54 -5.86
N VAL A 4 -9.07 15.50 -4.94
CA VAL A 4 -8.38 15.35 -3.65
C VAL A 4 -9.04 14.22 -2.86
N THR A 5 -10.37 14.26 -2.70
CA THR A 5 -11.11 13.21 -2.00
C THR A 5 -10.92 11.83 -2.64
N PHE A 6 -10.91 11.75 -3.97
CA PHE A 6 -10.65 10.51 -4.68
C PHE A 6 -9.26 9.94 -4.36
N VAL A 7 -8.21 10.78 -4.40
CA VAL A 7 -6.84 10.39 -4.04
C VAL A 7 -6.76 9.94 -2.59
N GLU A 8 -7.45 10.62 -1.68
CA GLU A 8 -7.48 10.24 -0.26
C GLU A 8 -8.11 8.87 -0.04
N LEU A 9 -9.29 8.63 -0.63
CA LEU A 9 -9.99 7.36 -0.54
C LEU A 9 -9.19 6.22 -1.17
N LEU A 10 -8.61 6.46 -2.34
CA LEU A 10 -7.77 5.47 -3.03
C LEU A 10 -6.55 5.10 -2.18
N THR A 11 -5.85 6.10 -1.62
CA THR A 11 -4.68 5.86 -0.76
C THR A 11 -5.06 5.08 0.49
N GLN A 12 -6.17 5.44 1.15
CA GLN A 12 -6.65 4.72 2.33
C GLN A 12 -7.02 3.27 2.00
N ALA A 13 -7.71 3.03 0.88
CA ALA A 13 -8.04 1.69 0.43
C ALA A 13 -6.78 0.83 0.18
N LEU A 14 -5.75 1.40 -0.45
CA LEU A 14 -4.47 0.72 -0.67
C LEU A 14 -3.74 0.41 0.64
N ILE A 15 -3.71 1.35 1.59
CA ILE A 15 -3.11 1.12 2.91
C ILE A 15 -3.84 -0.02 3.64
N VAL A 16 -5.17 0.00 3.65
CA VAL A 16 -5.96 -1.08 4.26
C VAL A 16 -5.69 -2.41 3.58
N ALA A 17 -5.61 -2.45 2.24
CA ALA A 17 -5.29 -3.68 1.51
C ALA A 17 -3.90 -4.23 1.87
N ILE A 18 -2.89 -3.35 2.00
CA ILE A 18 -1.53 -3.72 2.41
C ILE A 18 -1.51 -4.27 3.84
N ILE A 19 -2.22 -3.62 4.76
CA ILE A 19 -2.35 -4.08 6.16
C ILE A 19 -3.06 -5.44 6.18
N LEU A 20 -4.19 -5.59 5.50
CA LEU A 20 -4.92 -6.86 5.44
C LEU A 20 -4.05 -7.98 4.88
N ARG A 21 -3.29 -7.71 3.80
CA ARG A 21 -2.34 -8.68 3.25
C ARG A 21 -1.27 -9.08 4.28
N ALA A 22 -0.68 -8.10 4.96
CA ALA A 22 0.36 -8.35 5.96
C ALA A 22 -0.20 -9.15 7.15
N VAL A 23 -1.41 -8.82 7.61
CA VAL A 23 -2.09 -9.56 8.67
C VAL A 23 -2.37 -10.99 8.22
N LEU A 24 -2.97 -11.16 7.03
CA LEU A 24 -3.33 -12.47 6.49
C LEU A 24 -2.12 -13.35 6.16
N SER A 25 -0.92 -12.79 5.93
CA SER A 25 0.27 -13.62 5.71
C SER A 25 0.70 -14.39 6.97
N TRP A 26 0.38 -13.91 8.18
CA TRP A 26 0.58 -14.64 9.42
C TRP A 26 -0.46 -15.75 9.64
N PHE A 27 -1.73 -15.50 9.27
CA PHE A 27 -2.83 -16.44 9.51
C PHE A 27 -3.00 -17.49 8.40
N VAL A 28 -2.74 -17.12 7.15
CA VAL A 28 -2.94 -17.97 5.96
C VAL A 28 -1.69 -17.92 5.07
N PRO A 29 -0.57 -18.54 5.49
CA PRO A 29 0.69 -18.46 4.76
C PRO A 29 0.63 -19.12 3.37
N GLN A 30 -0.25 -20.12 3.20
CA GLN A 30 -0.34 -20.96 2.01
C GLN A 30 -1.04 -20.32 0.80
N GLY A 31 -1.49 -19.06 0.89
CA GLY A 31 -1.77 -18.21 -0.29
C GLY A 31 -2.96 -18.58 -1.18
N ASP A 32 -3.59 -19.74 -1.00
CA ASP A 32 -4.67 -20.22 -1.87
C ASP A 32 -6.05 -19.60 -1.60
N HIS A 33 -6.17 -18.74 -0.59
CA HIS A 33 -7.43 -18.07 -0.29
C HIS A 33 -7.73 -16.96 -1.31
N PRO A 34 -8.95 -16.92 -1.92
CA PRO A 34 -9.29 -15.93 -2.96
C PRO A 34 -9.04 -14.48 -2.55
N VAL A 35 -9.34 -14.12 -1.30
CA VAL A 35 -9.09 -12.77 -0.77
C VAL A 35 -7.60 -12.44 -0.73
N VAL A 36 -6.73 -13.40 -0.36
CA VAL A 36 -5.28 -13.18 -0.32
C VAL A 36 -4.73 -12.96 -1.73
N ARG A 37 -5.27 -13.66 -2.73
CA ARG A 37 -4.91 -13.46 -4.15
C ARG A 37 -5.27 -12.05 -4.62
N ILE A 38 -6.51 -11.61 -4.39
CA ILE A 38 -6.94 -10.25 -4.77
C ILE A 38 -6.07 -9.18 -4.09
N LEU A 39 -5.81 -9.33 -2.79
CA LEU A 39 -4.96 -8.39 -2.06
C LEU A 39 -3.53 -8.37 -2.62
N ARG A 40 -2.97 -9.53 -2.99
CA ARG A 40 -1.68 -9.62 -3.68
C ARG A 40 -1.72 -8.91 -5.02
N ASP A 41 -2.69 -9.19 -5.87
CA ASP A 41 -2.79 -8.59 -7.21
C ASP A 41 -2.84 -7.05 -7.16
N VAL A 42 -3.56 -6.49 -6.18
CA VAL A 42 -3.66 -5.03 -5.98
C VAL A 42 -2.39 -4.43 -5.37
N THR A 43 -1.73 -5.14 -4.45
CA THR A 43 -0.62 -4.56 -3.67
C THR A 43 0.77 -4.94 -4.17
N ASP A 44 0.92 -6.01 -4.96
CA ASP A 44 2.18 -6.50 -5.52
C ASP A 44 2.91 -5.48 -6.40
N PRO A 45 2.24 -4.67 -7.25
CA PRO A 45 2.91 -3.61 -8.00
C PRO A 45 3.68 -2.62 -7.11
N LEU A 46 3.24 -2.44 -5.86
CA LEU A 46 3.92 -1.59 -4.88
C LEU A 46 4.91 -2.39 -4.02
N ILE A 47 4.51 -3.56 -3.54
CA ILE A 47 5.27 -4.36 -2.57
C ILE A 47 6.45 -5.11 -3.20
N VAL A 48 6.29 -5.68 -4.39
CA VAL A 48 7.34 -6.49 -5.05
C VAL A 48 8.58 -5.67 -5.37
N PRO A 49 8.49 -4.44 -5.91
CA PRO A 49 9.66 -3.58 -6.09
C PRO A 49 10.34 -3.25 -4.75
N LEU A 50 9.56 -2.98 -3.70
CA LEU A 50 10.11 -2.64 -2.39
C LEU A 50 10.84 -3.81 -1.75
N ARG A 51 10.36 -5.05 -1.91
CA ARG A 51 11.08 -6.26 -1.45
C ARG A 51 12.44 -6.47 -2.09
N ARG A 52 12.71 -5.87 -3.26
CA ARG A 52 14.05 -5.93 -3.88
C ARG A 52 15.06 -5.02 -3.17
N VAL A 53 14.59 -4.01 -2.47
CA VAL A 53 15.42 -3.00 -1.78
C VAL A 53 15.42 -3.23 -0.26
N VAL A 54 14.26 -3.59 0.28
CA VAL A 54 14.03 -3.82 1.71
C VAL A 54 14.28 -5.30 2.02
N PRO A 55 15.31 -5.63 2.83
CA PRO A 55 15.57 -7.01 3.21
C PRO A 55 14.44 -7.55 4.09
N THR A 56 14.03 -8.78 3.83
CA THR A 56 13.13 -9.54 4.71
C THR A 56 13.92 -9.98 5.95
N ILE A 57 13.42 -9.68 7.15
CA ILE A 57 14.05 -10.11 8.41
C ILE A 57 13.34 -11.38 8.89
N GLY A 58 13.87 -12.55 8.54
CA GLY A 58 13.25 -13.83 8.85
C GLY A 58 11.90 -14.00 8.13
N MET A 59 10.84 -14.31 8.88
CA MET A 59 9.46 -14.39 8.36
C MET A 59 8.76 -13.01 8.30
N LEU A 60 9.39 -11.95 8.82
CA LEU A 60 8.81 -10.61 8.89
C LEU A 60 9.20 -9.82 7.65
N ASP A 61 8.19 -9.57 6.81
CA ASP A 61 8.31 -8.68 5.67
C ASP A 61 8.06 -7.23 6.13
N LEU A 62 9.10 -6.39 6.05
CA LEU A 62 9.03 -4.97 6.38
C LEU A 62 8.53 -4.11 5.21
N SER A 63 8.43 -4.67 4.01
CA SER A 63 7.95 -3.95 2.83
C SER A 63 6.55 -3.33 2.99
N PRO A 64 5.58 -3.90 3.75
CA PRO A 64 4.29 -3.25 4.01
C PRO A 64 4.44 -1.91 4.74
N PHE A 65 5.34 -1.83 5.73
CA PHE A 65 5.58 -0.58 6.45
C PHE A 65 6.18 0.49 5.54
N VAL A 66 7.19 0.12 4.75
CA VAL A 66 7.82 1.02 3.78
C VAL A 66 6.81 1.48 2.73
N ALA A 67 5.96 0.58 2.24
CA ALA A 67 4.91 0.89 1.29
C ALA A 67 3.88 1.90 1.83
N ILE A 68 3.45 1.73 3.08
CA ILE A 68 2.52 2.64 3.75
C ILE A 68 3.14 4.05 3.89
N ILE A 69 4.41 4.13 4.29
CA ILE A 69 5.12 5.41 4.40
C ILE A 69 5.18 6.09 3.03
N LEU A 70 5.62 5.38 1.99
CA LEU A 70 5.71 5.92 0.63
C LEU A 70 4.35 6.37 0.09
N LEU A 71 3.29 5.60 0.31
CA LEU A 71 1.93 5.99 -0.07
C LEU A 71 1.48 7.27 0.63
N ASN A 72 1.78 7.45 1.92
CA ASN A 72 1.45 8.68 2.63
C ASN A 72 2.24 9.88 2.12
N VAL A 73 3.53 9.70 1.81
CA VAL A 73 4.37 10.76 1.23
C VAL A 73 3.83 11.16 -0.15
N VAL A 74 3.55 10.19 -1.02
CA VAL A 74 2.98 10.45 -2.36
C VAL A 74 1.62 11.13 -2.25
N ARG A 75 0.74 10.63 -1.37
CA ARG A 75 -0.56 11.27 -1.11
C ARG A 75 -0.37 12.72 -0.69
N TRP A 76 0.50 13.00 0.27
CA TRP A 76 0.74 14.35 0.76
C TRP A 76 1.22 15.27 -0.36
N ILE A 77 2.20 14.86 -1.16
CA ILE A 77 2.68 15.65 -2.30
C ILE A 77 1.54 15.92 -3.30
N VAL A 78 0.83 14.87 -3.71
CA VAL A 78 -0.24 14.97 -4.72
C VAL A 78 -1.38 15.86 -4.21
N THR A 79 -1.84 15.70 -2.97
CA THR A 79 -2.93 16.52 -2.44
C THR A 79 -2.52 17.97 -2.28
N GLN A 80 -1.29 18.25 -1.85
CA GLN A 80 -0.76 19.63 -1.78
C GLN A 80 -0.76 20.28 -3.17
N THR A 81 -0.24 19.59 -4.20
CA THR A 81 -0.21 20.12 -5.57
C THR A 81 -1.62 20.33 -6.15
N LEU A 82 -2.57 19.42 -5.88
CA LEU A 82 -3.95 19.52 -6.37
C LEU A 82 -4.79 20.55 -5.60
N SER A 83 -4.42 20.86 -4.35
CA SER A 83 -5.09 21.86 -3.51
C SER A 83 -4.48 23.25 -3.62
N ALA A 84 -3.26 23.36 -4.15
CA ALA A 84 -2.60 24.63 -4.35
C ALA A 84 -3.49 25.50 -5.25
N PRO A 85 -3.81 26.74 -4.83
CA PRO A 85 -4.40 27.71 -5.73
C PRO A 85 -3.43 27.86 -6.90
N VAL A 86 -3.86 27.48 -8.10
CA VAL A 86 -3.12 27.79 -9.31
C VAL A 86 -3.10 29.31 -9.39
N GLY A 87 -1.96 29.91 -9.06
CA GLY A 87 -1.76 31.36 -9.12
C GLY A 87 -1.93 31.89 -10.54
#